data_AF-A0A928JB50-F1
#
_entry.id   AF-A0A928JB50-F1
#
_cell.length_a   1.000
_cell.length_b   1.000
_cell.length_c   1.000
_cell.angle_alpha   90.00
_cell.angle_beta   90.00
_cell.angle_gamma   90.00
#
_symmetry.space_group_name_H-M   'P 1'
#
loop_
_entity.id
_entity.type
_entity.pdbx_description
1 polymer ?
#
loop_
_entity_poly.entity_id
_entity_poly.type
_entity_poly.pdbx_seq_one_letter_code
_entity_poly.pdbx_strand_id
1 'polypeptide(L)'
;MNDECLICGSPLEYLEADQPMECAVCHRKENSKTRCVRGHYVCGACHTAGMDAIVGLCLSETSKDPVLILEKMMALPFCHMHGPEHHVMVG
;
A
#
# COMPACT_ATOMS: atom_id res chain seq x y z
N MET A 1 1.54 8.06 13.52
CA MET A 1 0.27 7.31 13.48
C MET A 1 0.59 5.88 13.09
N ASN A 2 0.03 4.88 13.77
CA ASN A 2 0.18 3.45 13.43
C ASN A 2 -0.99 3.01 12.53
N ASP A 3 -1.21 3.71 11.42
CA ASP A 3 -2.25 3.32 10.47
C ASP A 3 -1.72 2.22 9.55
N GLU A 4 -2.07 0.97 9.85
CA GLU A 4 -1.58 -0.19 9.09
C GLU A 4 -2.65 -0.73 8.12
N CYS A 5 -3.93 -0.70 8.49
CA CYS A 5 -5.01 -1.15 7.60
C CYS A 5 -5.45 -0.05 6.62
N LEU A 6 -5.38 -0.33 5.33
CA LEU A 6 -5.86 0.52 4.23
C LEU A 6 -7.34 0.93 4.29
N ILE A 7 -8.17 0.17 5.02
CA ILE A 7 -9.62 0.42 5.11
C ILE A 7 -9.99 1.23 6.37
N CYS A 8 -9.29 1.02 7.48
CA CYS A 8 -9.74 1.54 8.78
C CYS A 8 -8.62 1.96 9.74
N GLY A 9 -7.35 1.93 9.33
CA GLY A 9 -6.18 2.30 10.13
C GLY A 9 -5.83 1.34 11.27
N SER A 10 -6.72 0.41 11.65
CA SER A 10 -6.47 -0.49 12.78
C SER A 10 -5.30 -1.46 12.50
N PRO A 11 -4.60 -1.94 13.55
CA PRO A 11 -3.43 -2.82 13.39
C PRO A 11 -3.71 -4.09 12.60
N LEU A 12 -2.65 -4.65 12.02
CA LEU A 12 -2.66 -5.96 11.36
C LEU A 12 -2.39 -7.07 12.38
N GLU A 13 -3.06 -8.21 12.19
CA GLU A 13 -2.78 -9.47 12.86
C GLU A 13 -2.20 -10.48 11.86
N TYR A 14 -1.26 -11.27 12.35
CA TYR A 14 -0.64 -12.38 11.63
C TYR A 14 -1.17 -13.70 12.19
N LEU A 15 -1.77 -14.50 11.31
CA LEU A 15 -2.38 -15.78 11.62
C LEU A 15 -1.34 -16.90 11.48
N GLU A 16 -1.49 -17.95 12.29
CA GLU A 16 -0.58 -19.10 12.26
C GLU A 16 -0.66 -19.90 10.94
N ALA A 17 -1.85 -19.94 10.34
CA ALA A 17 -2.14 -20.65 9.10
C ALA A 17 -2.75 -19.70 8.05
N ASP A 18 -2.54 -20.03 6.78
CA ASP A 18 -3.23 -19.36 5.67
C ASP A 18 -4.73 -19.57 5.78
N GLN A 19 -5.48 -18.49 5.66
CA GLN A 19 -6.94 -18.52 5.64
C GLN A 19 -7.45 -17.91 4.33
N PRO A 20 -8.55 -18.45 3.76
CA PRO A 20 -9.21 -17.82 2.63
C PRO A 20 -9.83 -16.49 3.09
N MET A 21 -9.48 -15.41 2.42
CA MET A 21 -9.97 -14.06 2.70
C MET A 21 -10.53 -13.43 1.44
N GLU A 22 -11.50 -12.52 1.60
CA GLU A 22 -12.10 -11.77 0.52
C GLU A 22 -11.59 -10.32 0.56
N CYS A 23 -11.08 -9.84 -0.58
CA CYS A 23 -10.60 -8.46 -0.69
C CYS A 23 -11.77 -7.48 -0.53
N ALA A 24 -11.64 -6.52 0.39
CA ALA A 24 -12.65 -5.48 0.64
C ALA A 24 -12.83 -4.50 -0.53
N VAL A 25 -11.92 -4.49 -1.52
CA VAL A 25 -11.94 -3.57 -2.67
C VAL A 25 -12.49 -4.24 -3.92
N CYS A 26 -11.98 -5.43 -4.27
CA CYS A 26 -12.32 -6.11 -5.53
C CYS A 26 -13.01 -7.47 -5.35
N HIS A 27 -13.30 -7.89 -4.12
CA HIS A 27 -14.05 -9.11 -3.78
C HIS A 27 -13.44 -10.43 -4.25
N ARG A 28 -12.22 -10.42 -4.80
CA ARG A 28 -11.50 -11.67 -5.10
C ARG A 28 -11.12 -12.38 -3.79
N LYS A 29 -11.15 -13.71 -3.84
CA LYS A 29 -10.75 -14.56 -2.71
C LYS A 29 -9.34 -15.10 -2.94
N GLU A 30 -8.48 -14.95 -1.94
CA GLU A 30 -7.13 -15.51 -1.93
C GLU A 30 -6.72 -15.90 -0.50
N ASN A 31 -5.73 -16.76 -0.39
CA ASN A 31 -5.20 -17.17 0.91
C ASN A 31 -4.22 -16.11 1.42
N SER A 32 -4.36 -15.76 2.70
CA SER A 32 -3.46 -14.84 3.38
C SER A 32 -3.28 -15.26 4.83
N LYS A 33 -2.12 -14.91 5.40
CA LYS A 33 -1.86 -14.98 6.85
C LYS A 33 -2.04 -13.64 7.54
N THR A 34 -2.35 -12.57 6.81
CA THR A 34 -2.41 -11.22 7.35
C THR A 34 -3.75 -10.59 7.04
N ARG A 35 -4.38 -10.02 8.06
CA ARG A 35 -5.56 -9.17 7.96
C ARG A 35 -5.54 -8.13 9.07
N CYS A 36 -6.38 -7.12 8.96
CA CYS A 36 -6.60 -6.22 10.09
C CYS A 36 -7.33 -6.93 11.23
N VAL A 37 -7.11 -6.53 12.49
CA VAL A 37 -7.86 -6.99 13.68
C VAL A 37 -9.39 -6.81 13.57
N ARG A 38 -9.85 -5.97 12.62
CA ARG A 38 -11.27 -5.78 12.28
C ARG A 38 -11.76 -6.64 11.10
N GLY A 39 -10.93 -7.57 10.62
CA GLY A 39 -11.24 -8.52 9.55
C GLY A 39 -11.02 -8.01 8.13
N HIS A 40 -10.56 -6.77 7.94
CA HIS A 40 -10.32 -6.24 6.60
C HIS A 40 -9.10 -6.89 5.95
N TYR A 41 -9.26 -7.23 4.67
CA TYR A 41 -8.22 -7.76 3.81
C TYR A 41 -8.20 -6.99 2.48
N VAL A 42 -7.01 -6.64 2.00
CA VAL A 42 -6.81 -6.02 0.68
C VAL A 42 -5.80 -6.86 -0.08
N CYS A 43 -6.20 -7.35 -1.25
CA CYS A 43 -5.34 -8.19 -2.08
C CYS A 43 -4.11 -7.43 -2.60
N GLY A 44 -3.04 -8.15 -2.93
CA GLY A 44 -1.80 -7.54 -3.41
C GLY A 44 -2.00 -6.62 -4.63
N ALA A 45 -2.87 -7.01 -5.57
CA ALA A 45 -3.19 -6.21 -6.74
C ALA A 45 -3.91 -4.89 -6.41
N CYS A 46 -4.79 -4.88 -5.42
CA CYS A 46 -5.44 -3.64 -4.94
C CYS A 46 -4.50 -2.83 -4.05
N HIS A 47 -3.58 -3.50 -3.35
CA HIS A 47 -2.57 -2.83 -2.54
C HIS A 47 -1.59 -2.03 -3.41
N THR A 48 -1.19 -2.56 -4.56
CA THR A 48 -0.29 -1.88 -5.50
C THR A 48 -1.02 -1.04 -6.54
N ALA A 49 -2.36 -1.02 -6.51
CA ALA A 49 -3.16 -0.20 -7.41
C ALA A 49 -2.89 1.28 -7.13
N GLY A 50 -2.30 1.98 -8.11
CA GLY A 50 -1.88 3.38 -7.98
C GLY A 50 -0.38 3.59 -8.05
N MET A 51 0.44 2.54 -7.97
CA MET A 51 1.90 2.66 -8.10
C MET A 51 2.35 3.28 -9.44
N ASP A 52 1.57 3.13 -10.52
CA ASP A 52 1.83 3.80 -11.80
C ASP A 52 1.86 5.33 -11.69
N ALA A 53 1.20 5.92 -10.69
CA ALA A 53 1.26 7.35 -10.45
C ALA A 53 2.64 7.80 -9.94
N ILE A 54 3.45 6.92 -9.35
CA ILE A 54 4.87 7.19 -9.07
C ILE A 54 5.61 7.44 -10.38
N VAL A 55 5.45 6.53 -11.35
CA VAL A 55 6.10 6.63 -12.66
C VAL A 55 5.61 7.87 -13.41
N GLY A 56 4.30 8.12 -13.40
CA GLY A 56 3.71 9.32 -13.99
C GLY A 56 4.27 10.61 -13.41
N LEU A 57 4.42 10.68 -12.08
CA LEU A 57 5.04 11.81 -11.40
C LEU A 57 6.48 12.03 -11.89
N CYS A 58 7.31 10.99 -11.85
CA CYS A 58 8.71 11.07 -12.28
C CYS A 58 8.85 11.51 -13.75
N LEU A 59 7.97 11.06 -14.64
CA LEU A 59 7.98 11.45 -16.06
C LEU A 59 7.56 12.91 -16.27
N SER A 60 6.69 13.44 -15.41
CA SER A 60 6.19 14.82 -15.48
C SER A 60 7.07 15.83 -14.74
N GLU A 61 7.98 15.36 -13.90
CA GLU A 61 8.75 16.19 -12.99
C GLU A 61 9.92 16.88 -13.69
N THR A 62 10.07 18.17 -13.43
CA THR A 62 11.13 19.00 -14.02
C THR A 62 12.26 19.32 -13.05
N SER A 63 12.02 19.13 -11.74
CA SER A 63 13.04 19.27 -10.72
C SER A 63 14.15 18.25 -10.93
N LYS A 64 15.38 18.65 -10.62
CA LYS A 64 16.55 17.76 -10.54
C LYS A 64 16.95 17.46 -9.10
N ASP A 65 16.24 18.05 -8.13
CA ASP A 65 16.48 17.84 -6.71
C ASP A 65 15.80 16.53 -6.26
N PRO A 66 16.57 15.45 -5.99
CA PRO A 66 16.00 14.17 -5.64
C PRO A 66 15.21 14.20 -4.33
N VAL A 67 15.52 15.10 -3.40
CA VAL A 67 14.79 15.22 -2.14
C VAL A 67 13.39 15.73 -2.40
N LEU A 68 13.26 16.79 -3.21
CA LEU A 68 11.97 17.37 -3.57
C LEU A 68 11.10 16.40 -4.39
N ILE A 69 11.73 15.61 -5.26
CA ILE A 69 11.03 14.57 -6.04
C ILE A 69 10.49 13.50 -5.09
N LEU A 70 11.31 13.02 -4.15
CA LEU A 70 10.93 12.01 -3.18
C LEU A 70 9.80 12.49 -2.26
N GLU A 71 9.87 13.73 -1.76
CA GLU A 71 8.79 14.34 -0.96
C GLU A 71 7.46 14.37 -1.72
N LYS A 72 7.49 14.71 -3.02
CA LYS A 72 6.29 14.69 -3.86
C LYS A 72 5.75 13.28 -4.07
N MET A 73 6.62 12.27 -4.22
CA MET A 73 6.20 10.87 -4.33
C MET A 73 5.56 10.37 -3.03
N MET A 74 6.15 10.68 -1.87
CA MET A 74 5.62 10.33 -0.55
C MET A 74 4.29 11.04 -0.24
N ALA A 75 4.06 12.24 -0.80
CA ALA A 75 2.82 12.98 -0.64
C ALA A 75 1.65 12.44 -1.49
N LEU A 76 1.88 11.45 -2.37
CA LEU A 76 0.81 10.87 -3.17
C LEU A 76 -0.19 10.11 -2.27
N PRO A 77 -1.52 10.23 -2.50
CA PRO A 77 -2.54 9.65 -1.61
C PRO A 77 -2.49 8.13 -1.43
N PHE A 78 -1.88 7.40 -2.36
CA PHE A 78 -1.73 5.95 -2.30
C PHE A 78 -0.41 5.51 -1.64
N CYS A 79 0.46 6.44 -1.26
CA CYS A 79 1.73 6.15 -0.62
C CYS A 79 1.53 5.99 0.89
N HIS A 80 1.38 4.76 1.35
CA HIS A 80 1.13 4.46 2.76
C HIS A 80 2.45 4.20 3.47
N MET A 81 2.66 4.76 4.67
CA MET A 81 3.93 4.68 5.43
C MET A 81 4.51 3.26 5.59
N HIS A 82 3.66 2.24 5.62
CA HIS A 82 4.05 0.82 5.72
C HIS A 82 3.69 0.00 4.48
N GLY A 83 3.38 0.66 3.37
CA GLY A 83 3.00 0.01 2.13
C GLY A 83 4.20 -0.29 1.22
N PRO A 84 4.01 -1.17 0.21
CA PRO A 84 5.02 -1.58 -0.77
C PRO A 84 5.52 -0.41 -1.61
N GLU A 85 4.79 0.71 -1.65
CA GLU A 85 5.20 1.92 -2.36
C GLU A 85 6.52 2.46 -1.81
N HIS A 86 6.71 2.39 -0.49
CA HIS A 86 7.95 2.81 0.16
C HIS A 86 9.12 1.92 -0.26
N HIS A 87 8.94 0.61 -0.34
CA HIS A 87 9.99 -0.32 -0.79
C HIS A 87 10.50 0.01 -2.20
N VAL A 88 9.63 0.45 -3.11
CA VAL A 88 10.04 0.90 -4.46
C VAL A 88 10.82 2.22 -4.43
N MET A 89 10.56 3.11 -3.48
CA MET A 89 11.25 4.39 -3.36
C MET A 89 12.65 4.29 -2.73
N VAL A 90 12.91 3.31 -1.86
CA VAL A 90 14.21 3.15 -1.18
C VAL A 90 15.24 2.29 -1.93
N GLY A 91 14.81 1.41 -2.85
CA GLY A 91 15.70 0.55 -3.64
C GLY A 91 16.25 -0.67 -2.92
#